data_AF-A0A7V3IU90-F1
#
_entry.id   AF-A0A7V3IU90-F1
#
_cell.length_a   1.000
_cell.length_b   1.000
_cell.length_c   1.000
_cell.angle_alpha   90.00
_cell.angle_beta   90.00
_cell.angle_gamma   90.00
#
_symmetry.space_group_name_H-M   'P 1'
#
loop_
_entity.id
_entity.type
_entity.pdbx_description
1 polymer ?
#
loop_
_entity_poly.entity_id
_entity_poly.type
_entity_poly.pdbx_seq_one_letter_code
_entity_poly.pdbx_strand_id
1 'polypeptide(L)'
;MLHKKGHKNLNIDLSLENGLLQIIIEDHGVGRKRAQEIKKVSHKSFSTRANKERVKLYKNKLNLNINVLTEDLKDADNKASGTRVTIYISIQHKNYESYYN
;
A
#
# COMPACT_ATOMS: atom_id res chain seq x y z
N MET A 1 8.30 14.31 -11.35
CA MET A 1 7.70 13.00 -11.72
C MET A 1 7.76 12.91 -13.23
N LEU A 2 8.41 11.91 -13.81
CA LEU A 2 8.43 11.74 -15.28
C LEU A 2 7.04 11.25 -15.71
N HIS A 3 6.27 12.13 -16.35
CA HIS A 3 4.92 11.82 -16.81
C HIS A 3 4.99 10.98 -18.09
N LYS A 4 4.64 9.70 -18.01
CA LYS A 4 4.26 8.94 -19.20
C LYS A 4 2.93 9.53 -19.70
N LYS A 5 2.84 9.91 -20.98
CA LYS A 5 1.58 10.30 -21.63
C LYS A 5 0.71 9.04 -21.79
N GLY A 6 -0.57 9.13 -21.43
CA GLY A 6 -1.55 8.03 -21.49
C GLY A 6 -2.56 8.05 -20.34
N HIS A 7 -3.62 7.25 -20.44
CA HIS A 7 -4.62 7.07 -19.37
C HIS A 7 -3.95 6.56 -18.09
N LYS A 8 -4.21 7.23 -16.97
CA LYS A 8 -3.73 6.85 -15.65
C LYS A 8 -4.88 6.21 -14.90
N ASN A 9 -4.88 4.88 -14.83
CA ASN A 9 -5.87 4.12 -14.09
C ASN A 9 -5.26 3.69 -12.75
N LEU A 10 -5.92 4.08 -11.66
CA LEU A 10 -5.66 3.62 -10.32
C LEU A 10 -6.88 2.81 -9.89
N ASN A 11 -6.70 1.53 -9.60
CA ASN A 11 -7.76 0.70 -9.04
C ASN A 11 -7.59 0.62 -7.52
N ILE A 12 -8.71 0.70 -6.79
CA ILE A 12 -8.73 0.59 -5.34
C ILE A 12 -9.88 -0.35 -4.95
N ASP A 13 -9.53 -1.52 -4.45
CA ASP A 13 -10.49 -2.52 -3.98
C ASP A 13 -10.41 -2.66 -2.46
N LEU A 14 -11.57 -2.78 -1.82
CA LEU A 14 -11.69 -2.99 -0.39
C LEU A 14 -12.56 -4.22 -0.14
N SER A 15 -12.09 -5.13 0.71
CA SER A 15 -12.84 -6.28 1.18
C SER A 15 -12.66 -6.45 2.69
N LEU A 16 -13.73 -6.87 3.37
CA LEU A 16 -13.72 -7.15 4.80
C LEU A 16 -14.26 -8.56 5.01
N GLU A 17 -13.38 -9.45 5.49
CA GLU A 17 -13.73 -10.83 5.78
C GLU A 17 -13.15 -11.23 7.13
N ASN A 18 -13.96 -11.84 8.00
CA ASN A 18 -13.51 -12.34 9.31
C ASN A 18 -12.74 -11.30 10.16
N GLY A 19 -13.15 -10.03 10.11
CA GLY A 19 -12.49 -8.93 10.83
C GLY A 19 -11.14 -8.52 10.25
N LEU A 20 -10.78 -8.98 9.05
CA LEU A 20 -9.60 -8.55 8.32
C LEU A 20 -10.02 -7.65 7.15
N LEU A 21 -9.68 -6.37 7.23
CA LEU A 21 -9.82 -5.44 6.12
C LEU A 21 -8.61 -5.59 5.20
N GLN A 22 -8.87 -5.93 3.95
CA GLN A 22 -7.90 -5.92 2.86
C GLN A 22 -8.18 -4.71 1.96
N ILE A 23 -7.15 -3.94 1.67
CA ILE A 23 -7.19 -2.80 0.74
C ILE A 23 -6.14 -3.07 -0.33
N ILE A 24 -6.55 -3.15 -1.58
CA ILE A 24 -5.68 -3.36 -2.73
C ILE A 24 -5.65 -2.06 -3.54
N ILE A 25 -4.45 -1.54 -3.80
CA ILE A 25 -4.24 -0.34 -4.61
C ILE A 25 -3.33 -0.72 -5.77
N GLU A 26 -3.84 -0.60 -7.00
CA GLU A 26 -3.10 -0.95 -8.22
C GLU A 26 -2.94 0.24 -9.14
N ASP A 27 -1.69 0.60 -9.43
CA ASP A 27 -1.37 1.48 -10.55
C ASP A 27 -1.00 0.64 -11.80
N HIS A 28 -1.41 1.11 -12.97
CA HIS A 28 -1.03 0.51 -14.27
C HIS A 28 0.20 1.24 -14.86
N GLY A 29 1.05 1.77 -13.97
CA GLY A 29 2.15 2.65 -14.32
C GLY A 29 3.51 1.95 -14.19
N VAL A 30 4.36 2.09 -15.20
CA VAL A 30 5.78 1.64 -15.10
C VAL A 30 6.65 2.56 -14.22
N GLY A 31 6.03 3.55 -13.57
CA GLY A 31 6.71 4.67 -12.90
C GLY A 31 7.58 4.21 -11.73
N ARG A 32 7.17 3.18 -11.00
CA ARG A 32 7.95 2.66 -9.86
C ARG A 32 9.22 1.94 -10.31
N LYS A 33 9.16 1.09 -11.33
CA LYS A 33 10.36 0.41 -11.87
C LYS A 33 11.37 1.41 -12.43
N ARG A 34 10.92 2.39 -13.23
CA ARG A 34 11.79 3.46 -13.71
C ARG A 34 12.38 4.30 -12.57
N ALA A 35 11.58 4.61 -11.55
CA ALA A 35 12.08 5.30 -10.36
C ALA A 35 13.07 4.45 -9.56
N GLN A 36 12.92 3.12 -9.52
CA GLN A 36 13.89 2.20 -8.90
C GLN A 36 15.18 2.08 -9.72
N GLU A 37 15.09 2.01 -11.05
CA GLU A 37 16.24 2.03 -11.97
C GLU A 37 17.06 3.32 -11.79
N ILE A 38 16.38 4.47 -11.69
CA ILE A 38 17.01 5.78 -11.40
C ILE A 38 17.54 5.85 -9.94
N LYS A 39 16.87 5.19 -8.98
CA LYS A 39 17.25 5.16 -7.56
C LYS A 39 18.37 4.20 -7.19
N LYS A 40 18.89 3.38 -8.11
CA LYS A 40 20.09 2.57 -7.82
C LYS A 40 21.28 3.40 -7.34
N VAL A 41 21.23 4.73 -7.47
CA VAL A 41 22.27 5.66 -7.01
C VAL A 41 21.95 6.38 -5.68
N SER A 42 20.70 6.46 -5.18
CA SER A 42 20.45 7.23 -3.94
C SER A 42 19.06 7.05 -3.31
N HIS A 43 19.04 6.65 -2.03
CA HIS A 43 17.98 6.75 -1.01
C HIS A 43 16.54 6.22 -1.29
N LYS A 44 15.99 5.49 -0.31
CA LYS A 44 14.53 5.23 -0.18
C LYS A 44 13.80 6.57 -0.17
N SER A 45 12.69 6.72 -0.93
CA SER A 45 11.97 8.01 -0.99
C SER A 45 11.45 8.40 0.38
N PHE A 46 11.50 9.70 0.67
CA PHE A 46 10.91 10.32 1.87
C PHE A 46 9.50 9.78 2.15
N SER A 47 8.63 9.71 1.14
CA SER A 47 7.25 9.23 1.27
C SER A 47 7.17 7.78 1.76
N THR A 48 8.01 6.87 1.24
CA THR A 48 8.02 5.47 1.67
C THR A 48 8.49 5.35 3.13
N ARG A 49 9.51 6.13 3.51
CA ARG A 49 10.01 6.17 4.89
C ARG A 49 8.93 6.71 5.84
N ALA A 50 8.31 7.83 5.51
CA ALA A 50 7.23 8.42 6.30
C ALA A 50 6.05 7.45 6.47
N ASN A 51 5.65 6.76 5.40
CA ASN A 51 4.58 5.75 5.48
C ASN A 51 4.96 4.58 6.38
N LYS A 52 6.22 4.10 6.34
CA LYS A 52 6.69 3.04 7.25
C LYS A 52 6.66 3.49 8.71
N GLU A 53 7.07 4.71 9.00
CA GLU A 53 7.00 5.24 10.37
C GLU A 53 5.55 5.39 10.84
N ARG A 54 4.61 5.82 9.98
CA ARG A 54 3.18 5.83 10.33
C ARG A 54 2.63 4.44 10.63
N VAL A 55 2.98 3.43 9.83
CA VAL A 55 2.58 2.04 10.10
C VAL A 55 3.10 1.56 11.45
N LYS A 56 4.36 1.86 11.79
CA LYS A 56 4.92 1.53 13.12
C LYS A 56 4.17 2.24 14.24
N LEU A 57 3.85 3.52 14.07
CA LEU A 57 3.08 4.28 15.06
C LEU A 57 1.69 3.68 15.30
N TYR A 58 0.99 3.27 14.25
CA TYR A 58 -0.33 2.64 14.39
C TYR A 58 -0.25 1.27 15.07
N LYS A 59 0.77 0.46 14.75
CA LYS A 59 1.02 -0.80 15.47
C LYS A 59 1.24 -0.57 16.96
N ASN A 60 2.16 0.34 17.30
CA ASN A 60 2.62 0.50 18.67
C ASN A 60 1.65 1.29 19.56
N LYS A 61 0.92 2.27 19.02
CA LYS A 61 0.03 3.14 19.81
C LYS A 61 -1.43 2.70 19.81
N LEU A 62 -1.90 2.06 18.74
CA LEU A 62 -3.30 1.70 18.56
C LEU A 62 -3.54 0.18 18.65
N ASN A 63 -2.48 -0.61 18.84
CA ASN A 63 -2.51 -2.07 18.82
C ASN A 63 -3.13 -2.66 17.53
N LEU A 64 -3.09 -1.89 16.44
CA LEU A 64 -3.62 -2.32 15.14
C LEU A 64 -2.59 -3.18 14.43
N ASN A 65 -2.95 -4.41 14.09
CA ASN A 65 -2.08 -5.24 13.26
C ASN A 65 -2.23 -4.83 11.79
N ILE A 66 -1.24 -4.10 11.28
CA ILE A 66 -1.19 -3.62 9.89
C ILE A 66 -0.08 -4.32 9.12
N ASN A 67 -0.40 -5.02 8.04
CA ASN A 67 0.61 -5.55 7.10
C ASN A 67 0.52 -4.79 5.78
N VAL A 68 1.67 -4.44 5.19
CA VAL A 68 1.73 -3.75 3.89
C VAL A 68 2.66 -4.52 2.97
N LEU A 69 2.10 -5.03 1.88
CA LEU A 69 2.81 -5.71 0.81
C LEU A 69 2.89 -4.79 -0.41
N THR A 70 3.97 -4.90 -1.17
CA THR A 70 4.13 -4.19 -2.43
C THR A 70 4.73 -5.14 -3.45
N GLU A 71 4.06 -5.26 -4.59
CA GLU A 71 4.39 -6.15 -5.68
C GLU A 71 4.51 -5.34 -6.97
N ASP A 72 5.58 -5.57 -7.73
CA ASP A 72 5.72 -4.99 -9.07
C ASP A 72 5.00 -5.91 -10.07
N LEU A 73 3.98 -5.39 -10.75
CA LEU A 73 3.19 -6.14 -11.72
C LEU A 73 3.92 -6.24 -13.06
N LYS A 74 3.73 -7.37 -13.74
CA LYS A 74 4.27 -7.61 -15.07
C LYS A 74 3.18 -8.07 -16.03
N ASP A 75 3.32 -7.74 -17.31
CA ASP A 75 2.45 -8.23 -18.38
C ASP A 75 2.92 -9.61 -18.89
N ALA A 76 2.20 -10.14 -19.89
CA ALA A 76 2.51 -11.43 -20.52
C ALA A 76 3.92 -11.49 -21.14
N ASP A 77 4.49 -10.34 -21.51
CA ASP A 77 5.84 -10.22 -22.06
C ASP A 77 6.91 -10.05 -20.96
N ASN A 78 6.56 -10.22 -19.68
CA ASN A 78 7.44 -10.01 -18.51
C ASN A 78 7.94 -8.54 -18.41
N LYS A 79 7.29 -7.59 -19.09
CA LYS A 79 7.57 -6.16 -18.97
C LYS A 79 6.79 -5.62 -17.78
N ALA A 80 7.33 -4.60 -17.13
CA ALA A 80 6.63 -3.99 -16.00
C ALA A 80 5.34 -3.34 -16.49
N SER A 81 4.23 -3.65 -15.81
CA SER A 81 2.89 -3.18 -16.14
C SER A 81 2.28 -2.31 -15.05
N GLY A 82 2.81 -2.34 -13.82
CA GLY A 82 2.23 -1.60 -12.72
C GLY A 82 2.83 -1.88 -11.36
N THR A 83 2.16 -1.40 -10.32
CA THR A 83 2.46 -1.70 -8.91
C THR A 83 1.16 -2.07 -8.21
N ARG A 84 1.15 -3.18 -7.46
CA ARG A 84 0.11 -3.53 -6.49
C ARG A 84 0.61 -3.25 -5.08
N VAL A 85 -0.19 -2.56 -4.28
CA VAL A 85 0.03 -2.40 -2.84
C VAL A 85 -1.15 -3.00 -2.12
N THR A 86 -0.90 -3.98 -1.26
CA THR A 86 -1.93 -4.61 -0.43
C THR A 86 -1.72 -4.24 1.02
N ILE A 87 -2.74 -3.66 1.65
CA ILE A 87 -2.75 -3.30 3.06
C ILE A 87 -3.76 -4.21 3.76
N TYR A 88 -3.31 -4.93 4.78
CA TYR A 88 -4.16 -5.70 5.67
C TYR A 88 -4.25 -5.00 7.01
N ILE A 89 -5.46 -4.84 7.54
CA ILE A 89 -5.72 -4.26 8.86
C ILE A 89 -6.66 -5.20 9.60
N SER A 90 -6.24 -5.74 10.74
CA SER A 90 -7.14 -6.45 11.64
C SER A 90 -8.01 -5.44 12.38
N ILE A 91 -9.32 -5.53 12.19
CA ILE A 91 -10.32 -4.74 12.89
C ILE A 91 -10.77 -5.56 14.11
N GLN A 92 -10.27 -5.18 15.29
CA GLN A 92 -10.79 -5.70 16.54
C GLN A 92 -12.09 -4.94 16.88
N HIS A 93 -13.19 -5.66 17.06
CA HIS A 93 -14.39 -5.07 17.66
C HIS A 93 -14.03 -4.66 19.09
N LYS A 94 -13.93 -3.35 19.35
CA LYS A 94 -14.06 -2.86 20.72
C LYS A 94 -15.54 -2.89 21.04
N ASN A 95 -15.94 -3.65 22.06
CA ASN A 95 -17.29 -3.57 22.60
C ASN A 95 -17.50 -2.14 23.13
N TYR A 96 -18.32 -1.36 22.44
CA TYR A 96 -18.64 0.03 22.82
C TYR A 96 -19.66 0.10 23.97
N GLU A 97 -20.14 -1.04 24.47
CA GLU A 97 -21.14 -1.19 25.55
C GLU A 97 -20.70 -0.65 26.92
N SER A 98 -19.42 -0.33 27.15
CA SER A 98 -18.94 0.16 28.45
C SER A 98 -18.91 1.69 28.61
N TYR A 99 -19.42 2.46 27.64
CA TYR A 99 -19.41 3.94 27.70
C TYR A 99 -20.68 4.55 28.32
N TYR A 100 -21.69 3.74 28.63
CA TYR A 100 -22.98 4.19 29.19
C TYR A 100 -23.30 3.61 30.58
N ASN A 101 -22.33 3.04 31.29
CA ASN A 101 -22.47 2.70 32.71
C ASN A 101 -21.55 3.56 33.57
#